data_AF-A0A839I0E1-F1
#
_entry.id   AF-A0A839I0E1-F1
#
_cell.length_a   1.000
_cell.length_b   1.000
_cell.length_c   1.000
_cell.angle_alpha   90.00
_cell.angle_beta   90.00
_cell.angle_gamma   90.00
#
_symmetry.space_group_name_H-M   'P 1'
#
loop_
_entity.id
_entity.type
_entity.pdbx_description
1 polymer ?
#
loop_
_entity_poly.entity_id
_entity_poly.type
_entity_poly.pdbx_seq_one_letter_code
_entity_poly.pdbx_strand_id
1 'polypeptide(L)'
;MYQEQAEAFLANQPPEALATGELFVIKNTIKRYVSGPNRARLMRLANSVLGNLCTRANAGNIDRIRALFQSMVQMIKSGNIGLFENEITRSKTEF
;
A
#
# COMPACT_ATOMS: atom_id res chain seq x y z
N MET A 1 -4.82 -0.04 27.67
CA MET A 1 -4.53 1.41 27.70
C MET A 1 -3.81 1.93 26.45
N TYR A 2 -2.63 1.45 26.03
CA TYR A 2 -1.98 1.99 24.79
C TYR A 2 -2.61 1.50 23.47
N GLN A 3 -3.25 0.33 23.48
CA GLN A 3 -3.83 -0.27 22.27
C GLN A 3 -5.15 0.40 21.85
N GLU A 4 -6.04 0.68 22.81
CA GLU A 4 -7.32 1.37 22.58
C GLU A 4 -7.14 2.80 22.07
N GLN A 5 -6.08 3.49 22.48
CA GLN A 5 -5.76 4.84 22.00
C GLN A 5 -5.24 4.84 20.56
N ALA A 6 -4.50 3.81 20.15
CA ALA A 6 -4.02 3.67 18.78
C ALA A 6 -5.17 3.37 17.80
N GLU A 7 -6.13 2.53 18.20
CA GLU A 7 -7.32 2.23 17.40
C GLU A 7 -8.25 3.44 17.27
N ALA A 8 -8.46 4.20 18.35
CA ALA A 8 -9.22 5.44 18.33
C ALA A 8 -8.55 6.56 17.51
N PHE A 9 -7.22 6.62 17.49
CA PHE A 9 -6.47 7.57 16.65
C PHE A 9 -6.63 7.25 15.16
N LEU A 10 -6.53 5.96 14.78
CA LEU A 10 -6.72 5.51 13.40
C LEU A 10 -8.16 5.72 12.92
N ALA A 11 -9.16 5.56 13.79
CA ALA A 11 -10.57 5.79 13.46
C ALA A 11 -10.89 7.25 13.08
N ASN A 12 -10.08 8.22 13.53
CA ASN A 12 -10.26 9.64 13.26
C ASN A 12 -9.36 10.19 12.14
N GLN A 13 -8.55 9.33 11.50
CA GLN A 13 -7.69 9.78 10.42
C GLN A 13 -8.46 9.91 9.10
N PRO A 14 -8.13 10.93 8.27
CA PRO A 14 -8.69 11.01 6.94
C PRO A 14 -8.28 9.76 6.13
N PRO A 15 -9.16 9.24 5.25
CA PRO A 15 -8.89 8.08 4.41
C PRO A 15 -7.54 8.13 3.67
N GLU A 16 -7.17 9.31 3.18
CA GLU A 16 -5.88 9.54 2.50
C GLU A 16 -4.68 9.29 3.42
N ALA A 17 -4.75 9.68 4.69
CA ALA A 17 -3.69 9.44 5.67
C ALA A 17 -3.56 7.94 6.00
N LEU A 18 -4.69 7.24 6.14
CA LEU A 18 -4.71 5.80 6.32
C LEU A 18 -4.08 5.07 5.13
N ALA A 19 -4.48 5.41 3.90
CA ALA A 19 -3.91 4.83 2.69
C ALA A 19 -2.40 5.12 2.55
N THR A 20 -1.98 6.35 2.88
CA THR A 20 -0.56 6.73 2.87
C THR A 20 0.26 5.95 3.89
N GLY A 21 -0.30 5.68 5.07
CA GLY A 21 0.30 4.81 6.08
C GLY A 21 0.54 3.40 5.56
N GLU A 22 -0.45 2.80 4.91
CA GLU A 22 -0.33 1.47 4.30
C GLU A 22 0.70 1.48 3.13
N LEU A 23 0.75 2.54 2.32
CA LEU A 23 1.78 2.71 1.28
C LEU A 23 3.19 2.76 1.88
N PHE A 24 3.36 3.39 3.04
CA PHE A 24 4.63 3.40 3.74
C PHE A 24 5.06 1.98 4.14
N VAL A 25 4.13 1.13 4.57
CA VAL A 25 4.38 -0.29 4.86
C VAL A 25 4.82 -1.03 3.60
N ILE A 26 4.17 -0.83 2.45
CA ILE A 26 4.59 -1.41 1.16
C ILE A 26 6.04 -1.00 0.84
N LYS A 27 6.34 0.30 0.89
CA LYS A 27 7.66 0.84 0.56
C LYS A 27 8.76 0.25 1.45
N ASN A 28 8.50 0.11 2.75
CA ASN A 28 9.45 -0.52 3.67
C ASN A 28 9.59 -2.02 3.42
N THR A 29 8.51 -2.70 3.05
CA THR A 29 8.54 -4.11 2.65
C THR A 29 9.40 -4.29 1.39
N ILE A 30 9.24 -3.46 0.37
CA ILE A 30 10.09 -3.48 -0.83
C ILE A 30 11.55 -3.28 -0.46
N LYS A 31 11.86 -2.29 0.40
CA LYS A 31 13.25 -2.03 0.83
C LYS A 31 13.89 -3.21 1.56
N ARG A 32 13.09 -3.99 2.30
CA ARG A 32 13.56 -5.11 3.12
C ARG A 32 13.70 -6.41 2.33
N TYR A 33 12.76 -6.69 1.44
CA TYR A 33 12.64 -8.01 0.77
C TYR A 33 13.10 -8.00 -0.68
N VAL A 34 13.31 -6.85 -1.30
CA VAL A 34 13.69 -6.75 -2.71
C VAL A 34 15.04 -6.06 -2.84
N SER A 35 15.93 -6.64 -3.65
CA SER A 35 17.28 -6.14 -3.90
C SER A 35 17.51 -5.81 -5.38
N GLY A 36 18.62 -5.12 -5.65
CA GLY A 36 19.06 -4.82 -7.02
C GLY A 36 18.09 -3.96 -7.85
N PRO A 37 18.08 -4.13 -9.19
CA PRO A 37 17.28 -3.32 -10.10
C PRO A 37 15.77 -3.39 -9.82
N ASN A 38 15.29 -4.52 -9.30
CA ASN A 38 13.88 -4.70 -8.94
C ASN A 38 13.47 -3.75 -7.81
N ARG A 39 14.31 -3.54 -6.80
CA ARG A 39 13.98 -2.63 -5.68
C ARG A 39 13.67 -1.22 -6.17
N ALA A 40 14.54 -0.66 -7.02
CA ALA A 40 14.38 0.68 -7.54
C ALA A 40 13.14 0.80 -8.45
N ARG A 41 12.87 -0.23 -9.25
CA ARG A 41 11.70 -0.31 -10.13
C ARG A 41 10.39 -0.35 -9.32
N LEU A 42 10.28 -1.26 -8.35
CA LEU A 42 9.09 -1.39 -7.52
C LEU A 42 8.84 -0.15 -6.64
N MET A 43 9.91 0.47 -6.12
CA MET A 43 9.79 1.74 -5.40
C MET A 43 9.23 2.87 -6.28
N ARG A 44 9.63 2.94 -7.56
CA ARG A 44 9.07 3.92 -8.50
C ARG A 44 7.58 3.67 -8.75
N LEU A 45 7.20 2.41 -8.99
CA LEU A 45 5.79 2.04 -9.19
C LEU A 45 4.93 2.33 -7.96
N ALA A 46 5.44 2.03 -6.76
CA ALA A 46 4.75 2.33 -5.51
C ALA A 46 4.56 3.84 -5.31
N ASN A 47 5.59 4.65 -5.57
CA ASN A 47 5.48 6.10 -5.42
C ASN A 47 4.53 6.74 -6.45
N SER A 48 4.48 6.21 -7.68
CA SER A 48 3.62 6.78 -8.72
C SER A 48 2.18 6.28 -8.62
N VAL A 49 1.97 4.99 -8.87
CA VAL A 49 0.62 4.43 -9.03
C VAL A 49 -0.10 4.36 -7.69
N LEU A 50 0.55 3.77 -6.69
CA LEU A 50 -0.06 3.61 -5.37
C LEU A 50 -0.12 4.95 -4.62
N GLY A 51 0.84 5.84 -4.86
CA GLY A 51 0.79 7.22 -4.38
C GLY A 51 -0.46 7.96 -4.89
N ASN A 52 -0.73 7.89 -6.20
CA ASN A 52 -1.95 8.46 -6.79
C ASN A 52 -3.23 7.78 -6.29
N LEU A 53 -3.18 6.49 -5.97
CA LEU A 53 -4.34 5.80 -5.37
C LEU A 53 -4.63 6.32 -3.95
N CYS A 54 -3.59 6.66 -3.17
CA CYS A 54 -3.77 7.22 -1.83
C CYS A 54 -4.49 8.57 -1.85
N THR A 55 -4.23 9.42 -2.84
CA THR A 55 -4.90 10.74 -2.99
C THR A 55 -6.36 10.62 -3.46
N ARG A 56 -6.83 9.42 -3.80
CA ARG A 56 -8.21 9.13 -4.21
C ARG A 56 -8.97 8.36 -3.13
N ALA A 57 -8.34 8.14 -1.98
CA ALA A 57 -8.94 7.42 -0.87
C ALA A 57 -10.05 8.26 -0.24
N ASN A 58 -11.19 7.64 -0.01
CA ASN A 58 -12.34 8.22 0.65
C ASN A 58 -13.05 7.14 1.48
N ALA A 59 -14.05 7.54 2.26
CA ALA A 59 -14.76 6.62 3.15
C ALA A 59 -15.41 5.42 2.43
N GLY A 60 -15.76 5.55 1.15
CA GLY A 60 -16.40 4.48 0.37
C GLY A 60 -15.43 3.45 -0.21
N ASN A 61 -14.12 3.74 -0.28
CA ASN A 61 -13.14 2.86 -0.91
C ASN A 61 -11.92 2.54 -0.04
N ILE A 62 -11.75 3.18 1.12
CA ILE A 62 -10.56 3.05 1.95
C ILE A 62 -10.27 1.61 2.34
N ASP A 63 -11.27 0.86 2.80
CA ASP A 63 -11.07 -0.52 3.23
C ASP A 63 -10.62 -1.43 2.08
N ARG A 64 -11.11 -1.17 0.85
CA ARG A 64 -10.66 -1.87 -0.35
C ARG A 64 -9.21 -1.54 -0.68
N ILE A 65 -8.82 -0.27 -0.57
CA ILE A 65 -7.42 0.16 -0.78
C ILE A 65 -6.50 -0.48 0.27
N ARG A 66 -6.91 -0.52 1.54
CA ARG A 66 -6.13 -1.14 2.62
C ARG A 66 -5.96 -2.64 2.41
N ALA A 67 -7.04 -3.35 2.07
CA ALA A 67 -6.99 -4.79 1.77
C ALA A 67 -6.08 -5.10 0.56
N LEU A 68 -6.18 -4.29 -0.49
CA LEU A 68 -5.31 -4.35 -1.66
C LEU A 68 -3.83 -4.19 -1.26
N PHE A 69 -3.52 -3.19 -0.43
CA PHE A 69 -2.15 -2.91 -0.01
C PHE A 69 -1.60 -4.01 0.89
N GLN A 70 -2.41 -4.57 1.79
CA GLN A 70 -2.03 -5.72 2.59
C GLN A 70 -1.71 -6.95 1.72
N SER A 71 -2.51 -7.21 0.69
CA SER A 71 -2.24 -8.29 -0.28
C SER A 71 -0.92 -8.08 -1.02
N MET A 72 -0.66 -6.85 -1.50
CA MET A 72 0.60 -6.47 -2.13
C MET A 72 1.82 -6.69 -1.22
N VAL A 73 1.70 -6.37 0.08
CA VAL A 73 2.75 -6.64 1.07
C VAL A 73 3.06 -8.14 1.13
N GLN A 74 2.05 -9.01 1.14
CA GLN A 74 2.26 -10.46 1.16
C GLN A 74 2.94 -10.96 -0.11
N MET A 75 2.54 -10.45 -1.28
CA MET A 75 3.20 -10.79 -2.56
C MET A 75 4.68 -10.40 -2.58
N ILE A 76 5.04 -9.23 -2.03
CA ILE A 76 6.44 -8.81 -1.93
C ILE A 76 7.21 -9.73 -0.96
N LYS A 77 6.63 -10.04 0.21
CA LYS A 77 7.25 -10.93 1.19
C LYS A 77 7.50 -12.34 0.65
N SER A 78 6.59 -12.84 -0.19
CA SER A 78 6.72 -14.16 -0.83
C SER A 78 7.60 -14.16 -2.08
N GLY A 79 8.19 -13.02 -2.46
CA GLY A 79 9.02 -12.89 -3.67
C GLY A 79 8.25 -12.90 -4.99
N ASN A 80 6.91 -12.82 -4.95
CA ASN A 80 6.03 -12.86 -6.12
C ASN A 80 5.94 -11.48 -6.80
N ILE A 81 7.08 -10.96 -7.27
CA ILE A 81 7.18 -9.62 -7.86
C ILE A 81 6.25 -9.45 -9.06
N GLY A 82 6.15 -10.45 -9.95
CA GLY A 82 5.26 -10.38 -11.11
C GLY A 82 3.78 -10.21 -10.72
N LEU A 83 3.33 -10.88 -9.65
CA LEU A 83 1.96 -10.71 -9.16
C LEU A 83 1.74 -9.31 -8.58
N PHE A 84 2.71 -8.77 -7.84
CA PHE A 84 2.65 -7.41 -7.33
C PHE A 84 2.50 -6.37 -8.46
N GLU A 85 3.19 -6.55 -9.57
CA GLU A 85 3.13 -5.62 -10.71
C GLU A 85 1.82 -5.72 -11.49
N ASN A 86 1.29 -6.94 -11.63
CA ASN A 86 -0.05 -7.14 -12.18
C ASN A 86 -1.11 -6.47 -11.31
N GLU A 87 -0.97 -6.58 -9.98
CA GLU A 87 -1.88 -5.98 -9.02
C GLU A 87 -1.83 -4.44 -9.05
N ILE A 88 -0.63 -3.85 -9.21
CA ILE A 88 -0.47 -2.41 -9.45
C ILE A 88 -1.16 -1.98 -10.75
N THR A 89 -1.10 -2.81 -11.79
CA THR A 89 -1.71 -2.47 -13.08
C THR A 89 -3.23 -2.51 -12.98
N ARG A 90 -3.78 -3.53 -12.30
CA ARG A 90 -5.21 -3.69 -12.04
C ARG A 90 -5.78 -2.55 -11.19
N SER A 91 -5.04 -2.07 -10.19
CA SER A 91 -5.53 -0.99 -9.33
C SER A 91 -5.74 0.34 -10.06
N LYS A 92 -5.12 0.55 -11.23
CA LYS A 92 -5.36 1.74 -12.08
C LYS A 92 -6.76 1.76 -12.70
N THR A 93 -7.35 0.60 -12.94
CA THR A 93 -8.64 0.47 -13.64
C THR A 93 -9.81 0.29 -12.68
N GLU A 94 -9.56 -0.21 -11.47
CA GLU A 94 -10.61 -0.57 -10.50
C GLU A 94 -11.00 0.55 -9.52
N PHE A 95 -10.20 1.62 -9.44
CA PHE A 95 -10.39 2.75 -8.53
C PHE A 95 -10.38 4.06 -9.29
#